data_AF-A0A257AE78-F1
#
_entry.id   AF-A0A257AE78-F1
#
_cell.length_a   1.000
_cell.length_b   1.000
_cell.length_c   1.000
_cell.angle_alpha   90.00
_cell.angle_beta   90.00
_cell.angle_gamma   90.00
#
_symmetry.space_group_name_H-M   'P 1'
#
loop_
_entity.id
_entity.type
_entity.pdbx_description
1 polymer ?
#
loop_
_entity_poly.entity_id
_entity_poly.type
_entity_poly.pdbx_seq_one_letter_code
_entity_poly.pdbx_strand_id
1 'polypeptide(L)'
;MAIDWSRVLKNHIKEACRRYDAEENRPTHPARTTFLILDGEHYPAKFIRGLAYEIATGHKLSFNEYSGGAETAQFFEKLGYSV
;
A
#
# COMPACT_ATOMS: atom_id res chain seq x y z
N MET A 1 9.96 16.40 -6.44
CA MET A 1 9.44 16.50 -5.06
C MET A 1 9.42 15.09 -4.48
N ALA A 2 9.89 14.90 -3.25
CA ALA A 2 9.87 13.59 -2.60
C ALA A 2 8.46 13.30 -2.05
N ILE A 3 8.00 12.05 -2.14
CA ILE A 3 6.70 11.62 -1.60
C ILE A 3 6.81 11.55 -0.07
N ASP A 4 5.93 12.25 0.64
CA ASP A 4 5.93 12.28 2.11
C ASP A 4 5.13 11.10 2.69
N TRP A 5 5.81 9.97 2.87
CA TRP A 5 5.19 8.74 3.39
C TRP A 5 4.81 8.81 4.87
N SER A 6 5.30 9.82 5.61
CA SER A 6 5.02 10.01 7.03
C SER A 6 3.54 10.32 7.31
N ARG A 7 2.81 10.79 6.30
CA ARG A 7 1.35 11.00 6.37
C ARG A 7 0.56 9.69 6.41
N VAL A 8 1.16 8.58 5.97
CA VAL A 8 0.48 7.28 5.92
C VAL A 8 0.63 6.55 7.25
N LEU A 9 -0.50 6.27 7.89
CA LEU A 9 -0.59 5.63 9.19
C LEU A 9 -1.22 4.24 9.06
N LYS A 10 -1.09 3.41 10.10
CA LYS A 10 -1.72 2.08 10.20
C LYS A 10 -3.21 2.08 9.83
N ASN A 11 -3.94 3.12 10.24
CA ASN A 11 -5.38 3.23 9.93
C ASN A 11 -5.64 3.37 8.42
N HIS A 12 -4.79 4.10 7.70
CA HIS A 12 -4.88 4.23 6.25
C HIS A 12 -4.56 2.91 5.54
N ILE A 13 -3.63 2.10 6.08
CA ILE A 13 -3.33 0.76 5.56
C ILE A 13 -4.54 -0.16 5.71
N LYS A 14 -5.16 -0.20 6.90
CA LYS A 14 -6.35 -1.03 7.15
C LYS A 14 -7.51 -0.63 6.24
N GLU A 15 -7.74 0.67 6.08
CA GLU A 15 -8.78 1.17 5.17
C GLU A 15 -8.46 0.83 3.71
N ALA A 16 -7.20 0.90 3.28
CA ALA A 16 -6.78 0.48 1.95
C ALA A 16 -7.03 -1.01 1.70
N CYS A 17 -6.70 -1.89 2.65
CA CYS A 17 -7.05 -3.32 2.58
C CYS A 17 -8.56 -3.53 2.49
N ARG A 18 -9.34 -2.84 3.33
CA ARG A 18 -10.81 -2.92 3.29
C ARG A 18 -11.40 -2.52 1.94
N ARG A 19 -10.89 -1.44 1.33
CA ARG A 19 -11.32 -0.99 0.00
C ARG A 19 -10.87 -1.93 -1.13
N TYR A 20 -9.75 -2.61 -0.94
CA TYR A 20 -9.28 -3.65 -1.85
C TYR A 20 -10.21 -4.88 -1.80
N ASP A 21 -10.59 -5.31 -0.59
CA ASP A 21 -11.53 -6.43 -0.37
C ASP A 21 -12.95 -6.14 -0.87
N ALA A 22 -13.40 -4.89 -0.74
CA ALA A 22 -14.70 -4.45 -1.27
C ALA A 22 -14.79 -4.44 -2.81
N GLU A 23 -13.75 -4.93 -3.52
CA GLU A 23 -13.61 -4.97 -4.98
C GLU A 23 -13.73 -3.63 -5.71
N GLU A 24 -13.90 -2.51 -4.99
CA GLU A 24 -14.00 -1.16 -5.57
C GLU A 24 -12.70 -0.76 -6.29
N ASN A 25 -11.57 -1.39 -5.96
CA ASN A 25 -10.25 -1.02 -6.45
C ASN A 25 -9.33 -2.23 -6.74
N ARG A 26 -9.82 -3.36 -7.27
CA ARG A 26 -8.90 -4.44 -7.66
C ARG A 26 -7.97 -3.97 -8.80
N PRO A 27 -6.65 -4.13 -8.68
CA PRO A 27 -5.73 -3.79 -9.75
C PRO A 27 -5.98 -4.72 -10.94
N THR A 28 -6.12 -4.12 -12.12
CA THR A 28 -6.28 -4.84 -13.40
C THR A 28 -5.00 -5.60 -13.79
N HIS A 29 -3.87 -5.27 -13.16
CA HIS A 29 -2.57 -5.91 -13.35
C HIS A 29 -2.12 -6.63 -12.07
N PRO A 30 -1.72 -7.91 -12.15
CA PRO A 30 -1.29 -8.66 -10.98
C PRO A 30 -0.04 -8.04 -10.35
N ALA A 31 -0.01 -7.95 -9.02
CA ALA A 31 1.22 -7.65 -8.30
C ALA A 31 2.20 -8.80 -8.45
N ARG A 32 3.46 -8.47 -8.77
CA ARG A 32 4.45 -9.48 -9.22
C ARG A 32 5.51 -9.86 -8.19
N THR A 33 5.70 -9.12 -7.10
CA THR A 33 6.95 -9.27 -6.30
C THR A 33 6.84 -9.15 -4.78
N THR A 34 5.85 -8.46 -4.22
CA THR A 34 5.86 -8.13 -2.78
C THR A 34 4.44 -8.03 -2.23
N PHE A 35 4.17 -8.71 -1.11
CA PHE A 35 2.83 -8.84 -0.54
C PHE A 35 2.82 -8.39 0.92
N LEU A 36 1.87 -7.54 1.29
CA LEU A 36 1.59 -7.20 2.68
C LEU A 36 0.77 -8.33 3.30
N ILE A 37 1.21 -8.83 4.45
CA ILE A 37 0.47 -9.82 5.23
C ILE A 37 -0.30 -9.10 6.33
N LEU A 38 -1.63 -9.20 6.29
CA LEU A 38 -2.51 -8.63 7.31
C LEU A 38 -3.61 -9.66 7.63
N ASP A 39 -3.76 -10.00 8.92
CA ASP A 39 -4.76 -10.97 9.39
C ASP A 39 -4.70 -12.37 8.72
N GLY A 40 -3.53 -12.74 8.18
CA GLY A 40 -3.35 -13.99 7.42
C GLY A 40 -3.69 -13.88 5.93
N GLU A 41 -4.14 -12.72 5.48
CA GLU A 41 -4.40 -12.43 4.07
C GLU A 41 -3.20 -11.76 3.39
N HIS A 42 -3.07 -11.99 2.08
CA HIS A 42 -1.97 -11.45 1.27
C HIS A 42 -2.48 -10.35 0.35
N TYR A 43 -1.99 -9.14 0.57
CA TYR A 43 -2.36 -7.97 -0.22
C TYR A 43 -1.20 -7.50 -1.10
N PRO A 44 -1.45 -7.00 -2.31
CA PRO A 44 -0.40 -6.43 -3.15
C PRO A 44 0.23 -5.21 -2.49
N ALA A 45 1.46 -5.34 -1.95
CA ALA A 45 2.06 -4.35 -1.05
C ALA A 45 2.16 -2.96 -1.71
N LYS A 46 2.64 -2.92 -2.96
CA LYS A 46 2.73 -1.68 -3.75
C LYS A 46 1.36 -1.01 -3.89
N PHE A 47 0.34 -1.79 -4.24
CA PHE A 47 -1.01 -1.27 -4.44
C PHE A 47 -1.60 -0.70 -3.16
N ILE A 48 -1.54 -1.47 -2.05
CA ILE A 48 -2.02 -1.02 -0.74
C ILE A 48 -1.29 0.24 -0.29
N ARG A 49 0.03 0.31 -0.50
CA ARG A 49 0.82 1.49 -0.16
C ARG A 49 0.36 2.74 -0.91
N GLY A 50 0.13 2.63 -2.23
CA GLY A 50 -0.38 3.74 -3.04
C GLY A 50 -1.79 4.17 -2.65
N LEU A 51 -2.68 3.20 -2.43
CA LEU A 51 -4.06 3.47 -2.02
C LEU A 51 -4.12 4.11 -0.63
N ALA A 52 -3.31 3.64 0.32
CA ALA A 52 -3.22 4.23 1.64
C ALA A 52 -2.69 5.68 1.61
N TYR A 53 -1.79 5.99 0.68
CA TYR A 53 -1.34 7.37 0.47
C TYR A 53 -2.44 8.27 -0.08
N GLU A 54 -3.22 7.78 -1.05
CA GLU A 54 -4.39 8.49 -1.56
C GLU A 54 -5.42 8.75 -0.45
N ILE A 55 -5.69 7.76 0.40
CA ILE A 55 -6.58 7.92 1.57
C ILE A 55 -6.02 8.96 2.55
N ALA A 56 -4.71 8.95 2.81
CA ALA A 56 -4.08 9.84 3.77
C ALA A 56 -3.97 11.30 3.31
N THR A 57 -3.84 11.52 2.00
CA THR A 57 -3.48 12.83 1.44
C THR A 57 -4.51 13.40 0.47
N GLY A 58 -5.43 12.58 -0.03
CA GLY A 58 -6.32 12.90 -1.15
C GLY A 58 -5.64 12.85 -2.52
N HIS A 59 -4.34 12.52 -2.60
CA HIS A 59 -3.58 12.53 -3.84
C HIS A 59 -3.28 11.11 -4.34
N LYS A 60 -3.73 10.83 -5.57
CA LYS A 60 -3.43 9.57 -6.25
C LYS A 60 -2.01 9.57 -6.82
N LEU A 61 -1.18 8.66 -6.33
CA LEU A 61 0.17 8.44 -6.87
C LEU A 61 0.12 7.55 -8.12
N SER A 62 0.92 7.89 -9.13
CA SER A 62 1.15 7.01 -10.27
C SER A 62 2.08 5.86 -9.91
N PHE A 63 1.85 4.67 -10.47
CA PHE A 63 2.70 3.49 -10.21
C PHE A 63 4.17 3.67 -10.56
N ASN A 64 4.53 4.67 -11.38
CA ASN A 64 5.91 4.99 -11.73
C ASN A 64 6.60 5.91 -10.70
N GLU A 65 5.85 6.48 -9.75
CA GLU A 65 6.39 7.41 -8.76
C GLU A 65 6.97 6.71 -7.53
N TYR A 66 6.71 5.41 -7.36
CA TYR A 66 7.17 4.65 -6.20
C TYR A 66 7.47 3.18 -6.53
N SER A 67 8.49 2.64 -5.85
CA SER A 67 9.00 1.29 -6.07
C SER A 67 8.22 0.26 -5.27
N GLY A 68 7.95 -0.90 -5.87
CA GLY A 68 7.28 -2.02 -5.19
C GLY A 68 8.20 -2.95 -4.38
N GLY A 69 9.52 -2.72 -4.41
CA GLY A 69 10.53 -3.61 -3.80
C GLY A 69 10.88 -3.24 -2.36
N ALA A 70 12.18 -3.24 -2.04
CA ALA A 70 12.70 -3.08 -0.67
C ALA A 70 12.22 -1.81 0.06
N GLU A 71 12.00 -0.70 -0.66
CA GLU A 71 11.44 0.53 -0.07
C GLU A 71 10.01 0.34 0.45
N THR A 72 9.22 -0.51 -0.20
CA THR A 72 7.86 -0.83 0.21
C THR A 72 7.87 -1.79 1.39
N ALA A 73 8.75 -2.81 1.38
CA ALA A 73 8.94 -3.69 2.52
C ALA A 73 9.31 -2.89 3.79
N GLN A 74 10.37 -2.07 3.72
CA GLN A 74 10.79 -1.24 4.86
C GLN A 74 9.71 -0.30 5.37
N PHE A 75 8.88 0.26 4.48
CA PHE A 75 7.77 1.13 4.88
C PHE A 75 6.76 0.37 5.76
N PHE A 76 6.37 -0.83 5.35
CA PHE A 76 5.43 -1.66 6.08
C PHE A 76 6.04 -2.24 7.35
N GLU A 77 7.31 -2.66 7.32
CA GLU A 77 8.06 -3.13 8.49
C GLU A 77 8.17 -2.04 9.57
N LYS A 78 8.40 -0.78 9.17
CA LYS A 78 8.39 0.37 10.11
C LYS A 78 7.03 0.61 10.75
N LEU A 79 5.96 0.26 10.06
CA LEU A 79 4.61 0.25 10.61
C LEU A 79 4.32 -1.04 11.38
N GLY A 80 5.24 -1.99 11.47
CA GLY A 80 5.06 -3.25 12.20
C GLY A 80 4.19 -4.28 11.47
N TYR A 81 4.14 -4.21 10.14
CA TYR A 81 3.53 -5.24 9.30
C TYR A 81 4.58 -6.18 8.71
N SER A 82 4.16 -7.40 8.38
CA SER A 82 4.98 -8.38 7.67
C SER A 82 4.80 -8.24 6.16
N VAL A 83 5.90 -8.36 5.40
CA VAL A 83 5.97 -8.24 3.94
C VAL A 83 6.82 -9.33 3.32
#